data_AF-A0AAD9AJQ2-F1
#
_entry.id   AF-A0AAD9AJQ2-F1
#
_cell.length_a   1.000
_cell.length_b   1.000
_cell.length_c   1.000
_cell.angle_alpha   90.00
_cell.angle_beta   90.00
_cell.angle_gamma   90.00
#
_symmetry.space_group_name_H-M   'P 1'
#
loop_
_entity.id
_entity.type
_entity.pdbx_description
1 polymer ?
#
loop_
_entity_poly.entity_id
_entity_poly.type
_entity_poly.pdbx_seq_one_letter_code
_entity_poly.pdbx_strand_id
1 'polypeptide(L)'
;MLSYFWKQPPKGFNAQEALQSQAPGHWLPKDCSLIAQWVAEKAKQARAIKHPEPLDPTLEAFKKLVQDDAHLAKLANKMFTESSRKYPQDPVGHNAIKKFDDFVAVMNLVLRSGPEFVTKSSPSTAIGLVGCPINALLDWPMGTISGYEFFLRPEVNAAIAAILNAWGKFLTTPESRGCLDGWLSKDAREMIAMKANNGKTSHTFEELFECNPSWEYFGFGSWDDFFVRRFREGVRPVEAPERGARDPRFPDPTLVVANACESAPLQVRTGVKLFDTFYLKGQPYSLGNMLNCHKRTAEFVGGTVYQAFLSALSYHRWHAPVSGKVVGIEYVPGTY
;
A
#
# COMPACT_ATOMS: atom_id res chain seq x y z
N MET A 1 -16.66 0.19 -28.84
CA MET A 1 -17.66 -0.70 -28.21
C MET A 1 -17.19 -0.94 -26.76
N LEU A 2 -17.34 0.09 -25.92
CA LEU A 2 -16.82 0.19 -24.54
C LEU A 2 -18.00 0.46 -23.61
N SER A 3 -18.65 -0.59 -23.15
CA SER A 3 -19.58 -0.62 -22.03
C SER A 3 -19.81 -2.10 -21.68
N TYR A 4 -20.27 -2.38 -20.46
CA TYR A 4 -20.40 -3.68 -19.79
C TYR A 4 -19.21 -4.07 -18.91
N PHE A 5 -19.37 -3.91 -17.60
CA PHE A 5 -19.47 -5.02 -16.63
C PHE A 5 -19.53 -4.46 -15.21
N TRP A 6 -20.73 -4.23 -14.67
CA TRP A 6 -21.00 -4.24 -13.22
C TRP A 6 -22.49 -4.58 -13.00
N LYS A 7 -22.80 -5.83 -12.63
CA LYS A 7 -24.10 -6.19 -12.04
C LYS A 7 -23.96 -6.09 -10.51
N GLN A 8 -24.92 -5.44 -9.86
CA GLN A 8 -24.91 -5.21 -8.42
C GLN A 8 -25.23 -6.48 -7.59
N PRO A 9 -24.62 -6.65 -6.41
CA PRO A 9 -25.09 -7.62 -5.42
C PRO A 9 -26.26 -7.09 -4.55
N PRO A 10 -27.07 -7.95 -3.90
CA PRO A 10 -28.29 -7.56 -3.18
C PRO A 10 -28.05 -7.01 -1.75
N LYS A 11 -29.12 -6.46 -1.16
CA LYS A 11 -29.16 -5.45 -0.08
C LYS A 11 -28.56 -5.85 1.28
N GLY A 12 -27.86 -4.87 1.89
CA GLY A 12 -27.50 -4.80 3.31
C GLY A 12 -26.08 -4.28 3.54
N PHE A 13 -25.17 -4.60 2.62
CA PHE A 13 -23.76 -4.21 2.62
C PHE A 13 -23.29 -4.17 1.17
N ASN A 14 -22.70 -3.06 0.73
CA ASN A 14 -22.22 -2.92 -0.65
C ASN A 14 -20.68 -2.84 -0.68
N ALA A 15 -20.03 -4.02 -0.71
CA ALA A 15 -18.57 -4.11 -0.86
C ALA A 15 -18.03 -3.40 -2.11
N GLN A 16 -18.85 -3.26 -3.16
CA GLN A 16 -18.46 -2.53 -4.36
C GLN A 16 -18.37 -1.02 -4.11
N GLU A 17 -19.34 -0.45 -3.36
CA GLU A 17 -19.27 0.95 -2.91
C GLU A 17 -18.07 1.19 -1.99
N ALA A 18 -17.79 0.27 -1.07
CA ALA A 18 -16.62 0.36 -0.17
C ALA A 18 -15.27 0.27 -0.91
N LEU A 19 -15.17 -0.54 -1.97
CA LEU A 19 -14.00 -0.56 -2.86
C LEU A 19 -13.87 0.74 -3.67
N GLN A 20 -15.00 1.28 -4.12
CA GLN A 20 -15.05 2.54 -4.88
C GLN A 20 -14.75 3.76 -4.01
N SER A 21 -14.87 3.65 -2.69
CA SER A 21 -14.57 4.74 -1.76
C SER A 21 -13.06 4.93 -1.50
N GLN A 22 -12.13 4.21 -2.15
CA GLN A 22 -10.68 4.31 -1.90
C GLN A 22 -9.90 5.09 -2.99
N ALA A 23 -8.92 5.91 -2.60
CA ALA A 23 -8.16 6.82 -3.49
C ALA A 23 -7.29 6.08 -4.53
N PRO A 24 -6.71 6.73 -5.57
CA PRO A 24 -5.76 6.09 -6.47
C PRO A 24 -4.64 5.43 -5.67
N GLY A 25 -4.55 4.10 -5.77
CA GLY A 25 -3.70 3.30 -4.89
C GLY A 25 -4.48 2.45 -3.88
N HIS A 26 -5.77 2.63 -3.66
CA HIS A 26 -6.61 1.76 -2.81
C HIS A 26 -6.06 1.46 -1.38
N TRP A 27 -5.14 2.30 -0.88
CA TRP A 27 -4.46 2.16 0.43
C TRP A 27 -5.04 3.09 1.50
N LEU A 28 -5.77 4.12 1.07
CA LEU A 28 -6.44 5.12 1.91
C LEU A 28 -7.86 5.38 1.37
N PRO A 29 -8.81 5.79 2.24
CA PRO A 29 -10.12 6.27 1.80
C PRO A 29 -10.00 7.49 0.85
N LYS A 30 -10.95 7.65 -0.08
CA LYS A 30 -11.16 8.87 -0.90
C LYS A 30 -11.67 10.00 -0.02
N ASP A 31 -12.52 9.66 0.94
CA ASP A 31 -13.04 10.62 1.89
C ASP A 31 -11.92 11.04 2.84
N CYS A 32 -11.38 12.23 2.58
CA CYS A 32 -10.28 12.80 3.35
C CYS A 32 -10.70 13.09 4.80
N SER A 33 -12.00 13.21 5.10
CA SER A 33 -12.49 13.36 6.47
C SER A 33 -12.26 12.10 7.31
N LEU A 34 -12.33 10.90 6.71
CA LEU A 34 -12.04 9.64 7.40
C LEU A 34 -10.57 9.52 7.76
N ILE A 35 -9.67 9.95 6.86
CA ILE A 35 -8.24 10.02 7.12
C ILE A 35 -7.98 10.99 8.28
N ALA A 36 -8.53 12.21 8.19
CA ALA A 36 -8.35 13.23 9.22
C ALA A 36 -8.88 12.80 10.59
N GLN A 37 -10.05 12.14 10.64
CA GLN A 37 -10.61 11.58 11.86
C GLN A 37 -9.70 10.48 12.45
N TRP A 38 -9.17 9.58 11.62
CA TRP A 38 -8.25 8.55 12.08
C TRP A 38 -6.97 9.17 12.67
N VAL A 39 -6.38 10.16 12.00
CA VAL A 39 -5.21 10.90 12.50
C VAL A 39 -5.55 11.60 13.82
N ALA A 40 -6.73 12.21 13.94
CA ALA A 40 -7.18 12.88 15.15
C ALA A 40 -7.33 11.92 16.34
N GLU A 41 -7.91 10.73 16.12
CA GLU A 41 -8.02 9.70 17.15
C GLU A 41 -6.64 9.19 17.59
N LYS A 42 -5.72 8.94 16.65
CA LYS A 42 -4.34 8.53 17.00
C LYS A 42 -3.58 9.62 17.76
N ALA A 43 -3.74 10.89 17.37
CA ALA A 43 -3.19 12.02 18.10
C ALA A 43 -3.78 12.14 19.52
N LYS A 44 -5.08 11.91 19.69
CA LYS A 44 -5.74 11.88 21.00
C LYS A 44 -5.23 10.72 21.87
N GLN A 45 -5.10 9.53 21.29
CA GLN A 45 -4.53 8.36 21.96
C GLN A 45 -3.11 8.65 22.45
N ALA A 46 -2.24 9.21 21.60
CA ALA A 46 -0.88 9.56 21.97
C ALA A 46 -0.82 10.57 23.13
N ARG A 47 -1.68 11.59 23.13
CA ARG A 47 -1.78 12.58 24.22
C ARG A 47 -2.33 12.01 25.54
N ALA A 48 -3.15 10.98 25.48
CA ALA A 48 -3.79 10.39 26.66
C ALA A 48 -2.86 9.46 27.47
N ILE A 49 -1.74 9.02 26.88
CA ILE A 49 -0.78 8.13 27.52
C ILE A 49 0.05 8.92 28.54
N LYS A 50 -0.17 8.65 29.84
CA LYS A 50 0.57 9.31 30.94
C LYS A 50 2.03 8.89 31.02
N HIS A 51 2.32 7.63 30.71
CA HIS A 51 3.65 7.03 30.75
C HIS A 51 3.92 6.34 29.41
N PRO A 52 4.43 7.10 28.41
CA PRO A 52 4.65 6.53 27.09
C PRO A 52 5.79 5.52 27.11
N GLU A 53 5.60 4.44 26.36
CA GLU A 53 6.69 3.49 26.05
C GLU A 53 7.88 4.24 25.44
N PRO A 54 9.13 3.83 25.74
CA PRO A 54 10.32 4.42 25.15
C PRO A 54 10.23 4.44 23.63
N LEU A 55 10.69 5.52 22.99
CA LEU A 55 10.66 5.61 21.53
C LEU A 55 11.41 4.42 20.90
N ASP A 56 10.91 3.94 19.77
CA ASP A 56 11.69 3.01 18.95
C ASP A 56 13.06 3.63 18.63
N PRO A 57 14.19 2.89 18.68
CA PRO A 57 15.51 3.45 18.47
C PRO A 57 15.67 4.22 17.15
N THR A 58 14.99 3.79 16.08
CA THR A 58 15.02 4.49 14.79
C THR A 58 14.27 5.82 14.85
N LEU A 59 13.19 5.87 15.63
CA LEU A 59 12.39 7.07 15.84
C LEU A 59 13.07 8.06 16.79
N GLU A 60 13.77 7.57 17.82
CA GLU A 60 14.64 8.38 18.69
C GLU A 60 15.78 9.01 17.87
N ALA A 61 16.46 8.22 17.04
CA ALA A 61 17.52 8.71 16.16
C ALA A 61 17.00 9.77 15.17
N PHE A 62 15.82 9.57 14.59
CA PHE A 62 15.18 10.55 13.73
C PHE A 62 14.81 11.83 14.47
N LYS A 63 14.25 11.70 15.68
CA LYS A 63 13.93 12.85 16.52
C LYS A 63 15.19 13.67 16.83
N LYS A 64 16.26 13.01 17.23
CA LYS A 64 17.55 13.65 17.51
C LYS A 64 18.13 14.34 16.28
N LEU A 65 18.12 13.68 15.12
CA LEU A 65 18.56 14.28 13.84
C LEU A 65 17.85 15.62 13.58
N VAL A 66 16.53 15.66 13.76
CA VAL A 66 15.74 16.87 13.52
C VAL A 66 16.02 17.95 14.58
N GLN A 67 16.23 17.58 15.83
CA GLN A 67 16.46 18.52 16.93
C GLN A 67 17.86 19.12 16.95
N ASP A 68 18.86 18.39 16.48
CA ASP A 68 20.26 18.85 16.41
C ASP A 68 20.50 19.87 15.29
N ASP A 69 19.60 19.95 14.30
CA ASP A 69 19.68 20.91 13.19
C ASP A 69 18.55 21.94 13.29
N ALA A 70 18.91 23.21 13.53
CA ALA A 70 17.95 24.30 13.70
C ALA A 70 17.08 24.55 12.45
N HIS A 71 17.58 24.26 11.25
CA HIS A 71 16.83 24.39 10.02
C HIS A 71 15.82 23.24 9.89
N LEU A 72 16.23 21.99 10.12
CA LEU A 72 15.32 20.84 10.14
C LEU A 72 14.24 21.00 11.21
N ALA A 73 14.60 21.41 12.42
CA ALA A 73 13.64 21.67 13.50
C ALA A 73 12.59 22.73 13.11
N LYS A 74 13.02 23.79 12.40
CA LYS A 74 12.11 24.82 11.90
C LYS A 74 11.15 24.27 10.85
N LEU A 75 11.65 23.53 9.86
CA LEU A 75 10.82 22.92 8.81
C LEU A 75 9.83 21.90 9.39
N ALA A 76 10.31 21.02 10.27
CA ALA A 76 9.53 19.95 10.89
C ALA A 76 8.37 20.46 11.74
N ASN A 77 8.52 21.62 12.39
CA ASN A 77 7.40 22.24 13.09
C ASN A 77 6.46 22.98 12.13
N LYS A 78 7.01 23.71 11.15
CA LYS A 78 6.21 24.48 10.21
C LYS A 78 5.30 23.61 9.34
N MET A 79 5.76 22.44 8.90
CA MET A 79 4.98 21.55 8.01
C MET A 79 3.63 21.09 8.60
N PHE A 80 3.46 21.17 9.92
CA PHE A 80 2.19 20.86 10.58
C PHE A 80 1.29 22.08 10.81
N THR A 81 1.83 23.29 10.69
CA THR A 81 1.09 24.55 10.86
C THR A 81 0.82 25.28 9.53
N GLU A 82 1.55 24.92 8.47
CA GLU A 82 1.34 25.47 7.13
C GLU A 82 0.09 24.89 6.47
N SER A 83 -0.55 25.72 5.65
CA SER A 83 -1.62 25.27 4.76
C SER A 83 -1.05 24.29 3.72
N SER A 84 -1.68 23.12 3.59
CA SER A 84 -1.32 22.15 2.56
C SER A 84 -1.96 22.55 1.22
N ARG A 85 -1.16 22.58 0.14
CA ARG A 85 -1.69 22.86 -1.22
C ARG A 85 -2.72 21.83 -1.67
N LYS A 86 -2.69 20.63 -1.10
CA LYS A 86 -3.62 19.54 -1.37
C LYS A 86 -4.99 19.75 -0.70
N TYR A 87 -5.04 20.53 0.38
CA TYR A 87 -6.23 20.79 1.18
C TYR A 87 -6.46 22.31 1.35
N PRO A 88 -6.83 23.02 0.26
CA PRO A 88 -7.03 24.47 0.29
C PRO A 88 -8.24 24.90 1.14
N GLN A 89 -9.18 23.98 1.38
CA GLN A 89 -10.27 24.10 2.33
C GLN A 89 -10.04 22.99 3.33
N ASP A 90 -9.59 23.33 4.53
CA ASP A 90 -9.40 22.37 5.62
C ASP A 90 -10.76 21.69 5.90
N PRO A 91 -10.96 20.40 5.54
CA PRO A 91 -12.27 19.77 5.64
C PRO A 91 -12.76 19.65 7.10
N VAL A 92 -11.88 19.86 8.08
CA VAL A 92 -12.14 19.71 9.53
C VAL A 92 -11.75 20.95 10.35
N GLY A 93 -11.16 21.96 9.71
CA GLY A 93 -10.65 23.19 10.35
C GLY A 93 -9.48 22.99 11.32
N HIS A 94 -8.94 21.77 11.49
CA HIS A 94 -7.95 21.47 12.52
C HIS A 94 -7.02 20.30 12.11
N ASN A 95 -5.78 20.61 11.73
CA ASN A 95 -4.71 19.61 11.74
C ASN A 95 -4.52 19.08 13.17
N ALA A 96 -4.75 17.77 13.37
CA ALA A 96 -4.69 17.15 14.69
C ALA A 96 -3.26 16.99 15.22
N ILE A 97 -2.27 16.98 14.32
CA ILE A 97 -0.84 16.99 14.65
C ILE A 97 -0.34 18.41 14.39
N LYS A 98 0.09 19.11 15.44
CA LYS A 98 0.40 20.55 15.35
C LYS A 98 1.89 20.87 15.37
N LYS A 99 2.72 19.89 15.73
CA LYS A 99 4.16 20.03 15.88
C LYS A 99 4.85 18.68 15.72
N PHE A 100 6.15 18.71 15.48
CA PHE A 100 6.93 17.50 15.21
C PHE A 100 6.90 16.49 16.36
N ASP A 101 6.92 16.94 17.62
CA ASP A 101 6.82 16.02 18.76
C ASP A 101 5.48 15.27 18.83
N ASP A 102 4.38 15.91 18.41
CA ASP A 102 3.07 15.23 18.31
C ASP A 102 3.14 14.12 17.25
N PHE A 103 3.80 14.40 16.12
CA PHE A 103 4.01 13.41 15.06
C PHE A 103 4.85 12.23 15.54
N VAL A 104 5.96 12.50 16.24
CA VAL A 104 6.81 11.45 16.82
C VAL A 104 6.01 10.59 17.80
N ALA A 105 5.20 11.19 18.68
CA ALA A 105 4.37 10.43 19.61
C ALA A 105 3.36 9.52 18.90
N VAL A 106 2.73 10.00 17.82
CA VAL A 106 1.78 9.21 17.03
C VAL A 106 2.48 8.13 16.22
N MET A 107 3.63 8.43 15.59
CA MET A 107 4.45 7.44 14.90
C MET A 107 4.86 6.30 15.83
N ASN A 108 5.21 6.62 17.08
CA ASN A 108 5.56 5.61 18.09
C ASN A 108 4.41 4.60 18.31
N LEU A 109 3.15 5.04 18.27
CA LEU A 109 2.00 4.12 18.31
C LEU A 109 1.88 3.26 17.05
N VAL A 110 2.07 3.88 15.87
CA VAL A 110 2.01 3.17 14.59
C VAL A 110 3.09 2.11 14.49
N LEU A 111 4.32 2.38 14.95
CA LEU A 111 5.43 1.40 14.91
C LEU A 111 5.19 0.15 15.77
N ARG A 112 4.20 0.17 16.66
CA ARG A 112 3.78 -0.97 17.51
C ARG A 112 2.42 -1.54 17.14
N SER A 113 1.86 -1.15 15.99
CA SER A 113 0.58 -1.66 15.52
C SER A 113 0.63 -1.99 14.03
N GLY A 114 -0.14 -3.01 13.64
CA GLY A 114 -0.33 -3.34 12.23
C GLY A 114 -1.33 -2.38 11.56
N PRO A 115 -1.37 -2.34 10.21
CA PRO A 115 -2.37 -1.60 9.46
C PRO A 115 -3.79 -1.97 9.88
N GLU A 116 -4.62 -0.97 10.18
CA GLU A 116 -5.99 -1.20 10.66
C GLU A 116 -6.97 -1.30 9.49
N PHE A 117 -7.81 -2.34 9.54
CA PHE A 117 -9.03 -2.39 8.75
C PHE A 117 -10.19 -1.94 9.63
N VAL A 118 -10.77 -0.77 9.33
CA VAL A 118 -11.80 -0.16 10.17
C VAL A 118 -13.17 -0.29 9.50
N THR A 119 -14.06 -1.02 10.16
CA THR A 119 -15.50 -1.05 9.86
C THR A 119 -16.22 -0.15 10.85
N LYS A 120 -16.49 1.12 10.51
CA LYS A 120 -17.34 1.97 11.37
C LYS A 120 -18.80 1.86 10.94
N SER A 121 -19.67 1.75 11.95
CA SER A 121 -21.12 1.66 11.79
C SER A 121 -21.83 3.00 11.64
N SER A 122 -21.13 4.14 11.79
CA SER A 122 -21.71 5.48 11.62
C SER A 122 -20.68 6.52 11.11
N PRO A 123 -20.93 7.16 9.95
CA PRO A 123 -22.01 6.85 9.02
C PRO A 123 -21.90 5.38 8.57
N SER A 124 -23.04 4.74 8.29
CA SER A 124 -23.18 3.30 8.01
C SER A 124 -22.47 2.81 6.73
N THR A 125 -21.58 3.64 6.19
CA THR A 125 -20.79 3.48 4.97
C THR A 125 -19.31 3.76 5.18
N ALA A 126 -18.87 4.11 6.40
CA ALA A 126 -17.46 4.38 6.69
C ALA A 126 -16.67 3.08 6.91
N ILE A 127 -16.47 2.34 5.82
CA ILE A 127 -15.50 1.25 5.74
C ILE A 127 -14.23 1.85 5.15
N GLY A 128 -13.18 1.89 5.97
CA GLY A 128 -11.93 2.53 5.64
C GLY A 128 -10.78 1.57 5.88
N LEU A 129 -9.96 1.39 4.86
CA LEU A 129 -8.66 0.80 5.04
C LEU A 129 -7.63 1.92 5.18
N VAL A 130 -6.92 1.96 6.30
CA VAL A 130 -5.67 2.71 6.41
C VAL A 130 -4.54 1.70 6.28
N GLY A 131 -4.33 1.24 5.04
CA GLY A 131 -3.40 0.16 4.73
C GLY A 131 -1.94 0.59 4.78
N CYS A 132 -1.70 1.91 4.76
CA CYS A 132 -0.42 2.51 5.10
C CYS A 132 -0.65 3.68 6.10
N PRO A 133 -0.66 3.41 7.42
CA PRO A 133 -0.89 4.43 8.45
C PRO A 133 0.15 5.56 8.42
N ILE A 134 1.39 5.27 8.05
CA ILE A 134 2.44 6.28 7.92
C ILE A 134 2.09 7.29 6.80
N ASN A 135 1.57 6.81 5.65
CA ASN A 135 1.10 7.71 4.60
C ASN A 135 -0.04 8.61 5.09
N ALA A 136 -0.98 8.09 5.90
CA ALA A 136 -2.06 8.90 6.45
C ALA A 136 -1.53 10.06 7.32
N LEU A 137 -0.45 9.83 8.10
CA LEU A 137 0.19 10.86 8.91
C LEU A 137 0.97 11.88 8.07
N LEU A 138 1.55 11.43 6.95
CA LEU A 138 2.38 12.24 6.07
C LEU A 138 1.59 13.00 4.98
N ASP A 139 0.35 12.60 4.73
CA ASP A 139 -0.48 13.12 3.63
C ASP A 139 -0.65 14.65 3.66
N TRP A 140 -0.80 15.22 4.86
CA TRP A 140 -0.82 16.66 5.07
C TRP A 140 0.56 17.32 4.94
N PRO A 141 1.55 16.99 5.81
CA PRO A 141 2.82 17.71 5.85
C PRO A 141 3.58 17.64 4.53
N MET A 142 3.54 16.53 3.79
CA MET A 142 4.18 16.41 2.47
C MET A 142 3.63 17.39 1.42
N GLY A 143 2.41 17.91 1.62
CA GLY A 143 1.79 18.90 0.73
C GLY A 143 2.10 20.37 1.07
N THR A 144 2.92 20.62 2.09
CA THR A 144 3.36 21.97 2.52
C THR A 144 4.72 22.35 1.92
N ILE A 145 5.08 23.63 1.94
CA ILE A 145 6.38 24.08 1.44
C ILE A 145 7.49 23.56 2.37
N SER A 146 7.29 23.71 3.69
CA SER A 146 8.26 23.22 4.66
C SER A 146 8.40 21.69 4.61
N GLY A 147 7.32 20.95 4.41
CA GLY A 147 7.39 19.50 4.25
C GLY A 147 8.10 19.09 2.97
N TYR A 148 7.84 19.75 1.85
CA TYR A 148 8.57 19.52 0.60
C TYR A 148 10.08 19.71 0.80
N GLU A 149 10.51 20.83 1.41
CA GLU A 149 11.94 21.06 1.69
C GLU A 149 12.53 20.04 2.67
N PHE A 150 11.75 19.63 3.67
CA PHE A 150 12.17 18.66 4.69
C PHE A 150 12.38 17.26 4.13
N PHE A 151 11.43 16.73 3.35
CA PHE A 151 11.51 15.36 2.81
C PHE A 151 12.50 15.20 1.65
N LEU A 152 12.98 16.30 1.06
CA LEU A 152 14.06 16.27 0.06
C LEU A 152 15.46 16.03 0.65
N ARG A 153 15.59 16.09 1.98
CA ARG A 153 16.89 15.97 2.65
C ARG A 153 17.36 14.51 2.68
N PRO A 154 18.57 14.18 2.15
CA PRO A 154 19.07 12.80 2.15
C PRO A 154 19.12 12.15 3.54
N GLU A 155 19.49 12.93 4.56
CA GLU A 155 19.53 12.51 5.95
C GLU A 155 18.14 12.18 6.52
N VAL A 156 17.11 12.94 6.13
CA VAL A 156 15.71 12.66 6.49
C VAL A 156 15.23 11.39 5.78
N ASN A 157 15.50 11.28 4.47
CA ASN A 157 15.14 10.10 3.68
C ASN A 157 15.74 8.81 4.27
N ALA A 158 17.00 8.84 4.69
CA ALA A 158 17.67 7.72 5.34
C ALA A 158 17.02 7.36 6.69
N ALA A 159 16.62 8.36 7.48
CA ALA A 159 15.94 8.14 8.74
C ALA A 159 14.52 7.55 8.55
N ILE A 160 13.75 8.02 7.57
CA ILE A 160 12.46 7.45 7.21
C ILE A 160 12.62 6.00 6.74
N ALA A 161 13.63 5.71 5.91
CA ALA A 161 13.93 4.34 5.49
C ALA A 161 14.19 3.42 6.70
N ALA A 162 14.96 3.87 7.68
CA ALA A 162 15.22 3.11 8.91
C ALA A 162 13.93 2.84 9.71
N ILE A 163 13.07 3.84 9.85
CA ILE A 163 11.77 3.73 10.52
C ILE A 163 10.86 2.72 9.81
N LEU A 164 10.76 2.80 8.48
CA LEU A 164 9.95 1.88 7.67
C LEU A 164 10.47 0.45 7.75
N ASN A 165 11.79 0.26 7.76
CA ASN A 165 12.40 -1.06 7.95
C ASN A 165 12.12 -1.63 9.36
N ALA A 166 12.16 -0.80 10.40
CA ALA A 166 11.80 -1.22 11.75
C ALA A 166 10.34 -1.64 11.85
N TRP A 167 9.42 -0.87 11.26
CA TRP A 167 8.01 -1.24 11.19
C TRP A 167 7.79 -2.52 10.38
N GLY A 168 8.42 -2.65 9.22
CA GLY A 168 8.36 -3.87 8.40
C GLY A 168 8.80 -5.11 9.18
N LYS A 169 9.85 -5.01 9.99
CA LYS A 169 10.26 -6.09 10.89
C LYS A 169 9.18 -6.41 11.92
N PHE A 170 8.60 -5.41 12.59
CA PHE A 170 7.49 -5.61 13.53
C PHE A 170 6.29 -6.33 12.88
N LEU A 171 5.95 -6.00 11.63
CA LEU A 171 4.82 -6.63 10.92
C LEU A 171 5.00 -8.13 10.66
N THR A 172 6.23 -8.65 10.74
CA THR A 172 6.52 -10.08 10.63
C THR A 172 6.34 -10.86 11.95
N THR A 173 6.16 -10.17 13.08
CA THR A 173 6.11 -10.81 14.40
C THR A 173 4.68 -11.10 14.87
N PRO A 174 4.46 -12.03 15.83
CA PRO A 174 3.14 -12.35 16.35
C PRO A 174 2.41 -11.19 17.03
N GLU A 175 3.12 -10.18 17.52
CA GLU A 175 2.55 -8.98 18.15
C GLU A 175 1.76 -8.12 17.15
N SER A 176 2.09 -8.21 15.86
CA SER A 176 1.36 -7.51 14.80
C SER A 176 -0.05 -8.07 14.54
N ARG A 177 -0.37 -9.26 15.06
CA ARG A 177 -1.68 -9.92 14.87
C ARG A 177 -2.85 -9.14 15.45
N GLY A 178 -2.62 -8.20 16.38
CA GLY A 178 -3.70 -7.42 17.02
C GLY A 178 -4.59 -6.63 16.04
N CYS A 179 -4.14 -6.36 14.82
CA CYS A 179 -4.96 -5.72 13.79
C CYS A 179 -5.81 -6.71 12.95
N LEU A 180 -5.55 -8.02 13.04
CA LEU A 180 -6.18 -9.03 12.20
C LEU A 180 -7.67 -9.24 12.50
N ASP A 181 -8.15 -8.87 13.69
CA ASP A 181 -9.59 -8.92 14.00
C ASP A 181 -10.41 -8.08 13.01
N GLY A 182 -9.89 -6.90 12.63
CA GLY A 182 -10.51 -6.07 11.59
C GLY A 182 -10.41 -6.70 10.21
N TRP A 183 -9.25 -7.24 9.86
CA TRP A 183 -8.97 -7.85 8.55
C TRP A 183 -9.67 -9.19 8.31
N LEU A 184 -10.01 -9.92 9.37
CA LEU A 184 -10.72 -11.19 9.35
C LEU A 184 -12.21 -11.02 9.72
N SER A 185 -12.66 -9.78 9.93
CA SER A 185 -14.07 -9.46 10.06
C SER A 185 -14.85 -9.96 8.83
N LYS A 186 -16.16 -10.18 9.01
CA LYS A 186 -17.05 -10.63 7.92
C LYS A 186 -16.93 -9.72 6.70
N ASP A 187 -17.04 -8.41 6.92
CA ASP A 187 -16.99 -7.40 5.85
C ASP A 187 -15.64 -7.40 5.12
N ALA A 188 -14.52 -7.47 5.85
CA ALA A 188 -13.19 -7.52 5.26
C ALA A 188 -13.00 -8.78 4.40
N ARG A 189 -13.41 -9.95 4.90
CA ARG A 189 -13.34 -11.22 4.15
C ARG A 189 -14.20 -11.18 2.89
N GLU A 190 -15.42 -10.64 2.97
CA GLU A 190 -16.30 -10.46 1.81
C GLU A 190 -15.67 -9.52 0.76
N MET A 191 -15.06 -8.41 1.18
CA MET A 191 -14.39 -7.48 0.28
C MET A 191 -13.15 -8.08 -0.39
N ILE A 192 -12.32 -8.80 0.38
CA ILE A 192 -11.13 -9.49 -0.16
C ILE A 192 -11.56 -10.58 -1.14
N ALA A 193 -12.56 -11.39 -0.77
CA ALA A 193 -13.09 -12.43 -1.65
C ALA A 193 -13.68 -11.83 -2.92
N MET A 194 -14.47 -10.75 -2.83
CA MET A 194 -15.01 -10.04 -4.00
C MET A 194 -13.88 -9.54 -4.92
N LYS A 195 -12.82 -8.97 -4.34
CA LYS A 195 -11.67 -8.48 -5.10
C LYS A 195 -10.96 -9.60 -5.85
N ALA A 196 -10.72 -10.72 -5.17
CA ALA A 196 -10.08 -11.90 -5.73
C ALA A 196 -10.96 -12.60 -6.80
N ASN A 197 -12.26 -12.69 -6.58
CA ASN A 197 -13.20 -13.28 -7.55
C ASN A 197 -13.31 -12.46 -8.84
N ASN A 198 -13.14 -11.13 -8.74
CA ASN A 198 -13.18 -10.17 -9.85
C ASN A 198 -14.39 -10.36 -10.80
N GLY A 199 -15.54 -10.74 -10.24
CA GLY A 199 -16.79 -11.01 -10.98
C GLY A 199 -16.79 -12.28 -11.87
N LYS A 200 -15.73 -13.10 -11.83
CA LYS A 200 -15.61 -14.34 -12.61
C LYS A 200 -15.99 -15.60 -11.83
N THR A 201 -15.77 -15.57 -10.53
CA THR A 201 -16.05 -16.67 -9.60
C THR A 201 -16.84 -16.13 -8.41
N SER A 202 -17.25 -17.01 -7.50
CA SER A 202 -18.03 -16.67 -6.30
C SER A 202 -17.50 -17.35 -5.04
N HIS A 203 -16.19 -17.59 -4.99
CA HIS A 203 -15.56 -18.28 -3.88
C HIS A 203 -15.57 -17.43 -2.61
N THR A 204 -15.72 -18.08 -1.45
CA THR A 204 -15.52 -17.43 -0.15
C THR A 204 -14.04 -17.16 0.11
N PHE A 205 -13.72 -16.35 1.14
CA PHE A 205 -12.34 -16.11 1.54
C PHE A 205 -11.62 -17.43 1.86
N GLU A 206 -12.30 -18.34 2.55
CA GLU A 206 -11.78 -19.63 2.98
C GLU A 206 -11.58 -20.62 1.83
N GLU A 207 -12.37 -20.51 0.77
CA GLU A 207 -12.21 -21.28 -0.47
C GLU A 207 -11.07 -20.75 -1.33
N LEU A 208 -10.77 -19.45 -1.23
CA LEU A 208 -9.70 -18.81 -1.98
C LEU A 208 -8.33 -19.03 -1.32
N PHE A 209 -8.22 -18.87 -0.01
CA PHE A 209 -6.94 -18.79 0.68
C PHE A 209 -6.65 -19.99 1.60
N GLU A 210 -5.37 -20.32 1.74
CA GLU A 210 -4.89 -21.31 2.70
C GLU A 210 -5.07 -20.77 4.13
N CYS A 211 -6.17 -21.14 4.78
CA CYS A 211 -6.47 -20.73 6.15
C CYS A 211 -7.44 -21.71 6.82
N ASN A 212 -7.52 -21.65 8.16
CA ASN A 212 -8.45 -22.44 8.96
C ASN A 212 -9.24 -21.58 9.95
N PRO A 213 -10.54 -21.30 9.73
CA PRO A 213 -11.35 -20.45 10.60
C PRO A 213 -11.50 -20.92 12.06
N SER A 214 -11.20 -22.19 12.35
CA SER A 214 -11.21 -22.73 13.72
C SER A 214 -9.95 -22.35 14.52
N TRP A 215 -8.91 -21.85 13.87
CA TRP A 215 -7.66 -21.43 14.51
C TRP A 215 -7.68 -19.94 14.83
N GLU A 216 -6.93 -19.56 15.87
CA GLU A 216 -6.68 -18.16 16.19
C GLU A 216 -6.13 -17.44 14.95
N TYR A 217 -6.72 -16.28 14.61
CA TYR A 217 -6.41 -15.51 13.41
C TYR A 217 -6.36 -16.35 12.12
N PHE A 218 -7.18 -17.39 12.04
CA PHE A 218 -7.31 -18.29 10.91
C PHE A 218 -6.01 -19.05 10.56
N GLY A 219 -5.05 -19.08 11.49
CA GLY A 219 -3.73 -19.68 11.32
C GLY A 219 -2.63 -18.71 10.87
N PHE A 220 -2.92 -17.42 10.67
CA PHE A 220 -1.91 -16.44 10.29
C PHE A 220 -1.03 -16.04 11.49
N GLY A 221 0.28 -16.19 11.33
CA GLY A 221 1.27 -15.96 12.40
C GLY A 221 1.59 -14.49 12.67
N SER A 222 1.31 -13.59 11.71
CA SER A 222 1.57 -12.15 11.79
C SER A 222 0.70 -11.40 10.78
N TRP A 223 0.72 -10.06 10.81
CA TRP A 223 0.07 -9.27 9.76
C TRP A 223 0.71 -9.53 8.40
N ASP A 224 2.03 -9.64 8.33
CA ASP A 224 2.73 -9.92 7.07
C ASP A 224 2.31 -11.28 6.48
N ASP A 225 2.20 -12.33 7.31
CA ASP A 225 1.76 -13.66 6.88
C ASP A 225 0.33 -13.63 6.29
N PHE A 226 -0.58 -12.89 6.91
CA PHE A 226 -1.93 -12.63 6.36
C PHE A 226 -1.88 -11.80 5.06
N PHE A 227 -1.05 -10.77 5.04
CA PHE A 227 -0.98 -9.83 3.92
C PHE A 227 -0.43 -10.50 2.67
N VAL A 228 0.59 -11.35 2.83
CA VAL A 228 1.10 -12.26 1.81
C VAL A 228 0.46 -13.65 1.86
N ARG A 229 -0.80 -13.79 2.30
CA ARG A 229 -1.54 -15.08 2.32
C ARG A 229 -1.43 -15.86 1.01
N ARG A 230 -1.47 -17.19 1.08
CA ARG A 230 -1.43 -18.08 -0.09
C ARG A 230 -2.81 -18.38 -0.62
N PHE A 231 -2.92 -18.50 -1.94
CA PHE A 231 -4.10 -19.10 -2.56
C PHE A 231 -4.09 -20.60 -2.34
N ARG A 232 -5.28 -21.21 -2.21
CA ARG A 232 -5.44 -22.65 -2.36
C ARG A 232 -5.12 -23.09 -3.78
N GLU A 233 -4.69 -24.32 -3.93
CA GLU A 233 -4.42 -24.92 -5.24
C GLU A 233 -5.66 -24.86 -6.15
N GLY A 234 -5.45 -24.59 -7.44
CA GLY A 234 -6.51 -24.61 -8.46
C GLY A 234 -7.37 -23.34 -8.57
N VAL A 235 -7.29 -22.37 -7.64
CA VAL A 235 -8.13 -21.16 -7.70
C VAL A 235 -7.66 -20.14 -8.75
N ARG A 236 -6.42 -20.26 -9.23
CA ARG A 236 -5.82 -19.41 -10.28
C ARG A 236 -5.17 -20.28 -11.37
N PRO A 237 -5.97 -20.90 -12.25
CA PRO A 237 -5.40 -21.64 -13.39
C PRO A 237 -4.62 -20.68 -14.30
N VAL A 238 -3.43 -21.11 -14.73
CA VAL A 238 -2.59 -20.37 -15.69
C VAL A 238 -3.10 -20.65 -17.11
N GLU A 239 -3.26 -19.59 -17.91
CA GLU A 239 -3.63 -19.72 -19.33
C GLU A 239 -2.46 -20.35 -20.11
N ALA A 240 -2.76 -21.31 -20.99
CA ALA A 240 -1.76 -22.02 -21.82
C ALA A 240 -0.56 -22.58 -21.03
N PRO A 241 -0.78 -23.48 -20.05
CA PRO A 241 0.31 -24.02 -19.25
C PRO A 241 1.28 -24.86 -20.10
N GLU A 242 2.57 -24.75 -19.86
CA GLU A 242 3.59 -25.57 -20.57
C GLU A 242 3.43 -27.07 -20.30
N ARG A 243 2.91 -27.42 -19.13
CA ARG A 243 2.67 -28.80 -18.68
C ARG A 243 1.17 -29.03 -18.56
N GLY A 244 0.70 -30.18 -19.05
CA GLY A 244 -0.70 -30.57 -18.99
C GLY A 244 -1.38 -30.60 -20.37
N ALA A 245 -2.70 -30.48 -20.38
CA ALA A 245 -3.48 -30.46 -21.61
C ALA A 245 -3.21 -29.16 -22.39
N ARG A 246 -2.81 -29.28 -23.66
CA ARG A 246 -2.60 -28.13 -24.52
C ARG A 246 -3.94 -27.50 -24.89
N ASP A 247 -4.02 -26.19 -24.74
CA ASP A 247 -5.16 -25.44 -25.25
C ASP A 247 -5.02 -25.28 -26.78
N PRO A 248 -5.97 -25.78 -27.59
CA PRO A 248 -5.89 -25.65 -29.04
C PRO A 248 -5.93 -24.19 -29.52
N ARG A 249 -6.39 -23.24 -28.68
CA ARG A 249 -6.34 -21.79 -28.97
C ARG A 249 -4.92 -21.23 -28.89
N PHE A 250 -4.03 -21.88 -28.14
CA PHE A 250 -2.65 -21.46 -27.90
C PHE A 250 -1.70 -22.64 -28.15
N PRO A 251 -1.50 -23.03 -29.43
CA PRO A 251 -0.68 -24.20 -29.77
C PRO A 251 0.79 -24.05 -29.36
N ASP A 252 1.27 -22.81 -29.28
CA ASP A 252 2.55 -22.44 -28.69
C ASP A 252 2.31 -21.62 -27.40
N PRO A 253 2.53 -22.21 -26.21
CA PRO A 253 2.33 -21.53 -24.94
C PRO A 253 3.32 -20.37 -24.72
N THR A 254 4.43 -20.32 -25.47
CA THR A 254 5.42 -19.24 -25.35
C THR A 254 4.93 -17.90 -25.92
N LEU A 255 3.82 -17.92 -26.66
CA LEU A 255 3.14 -16.72 -27.17
C LEU A 255 2.22 -16.05 -26.14
N VAL A 256 2.05 -16.65 -24.95
CA VAL A 256 1.19 -16.13 -23.88
C VAL A 256 2.07 -15.64 -22.72
N VAL A 257 1.89 -14.37 -22.35
CA VAL A 257 2.47 -13.80 -21.13
C VAL A 257 1.38 -13.78 -20.07
N ALA A 258 1.56 -14.54 -19.00
CA ALA A 258 0.61 -14.55 -17.89
C ALA A 258 0.74 -13.28 -17.04
N ASN A 259 -0.31 -12.94 -16.28
CA ASN A 259 -0.20 -11.88 -15.29
C ASN A 259 0.64 -12.37 -14.09
N ALA A 260 1.61 -11.56 -13.68
CA ALA A 260 2.52 -11.91 -12.58
C ALA A 260 1.85 -11.83 -11.18
N CYS A 261 0.75 -11.11 -11.03
CA CYS A 261 0.04 -10.95 -9.76
C CYS A 261 -1.40 -10.48 -9.99
N GLU A 262 -2.22 -10.52 -8.94
CA GLU A 262 -3.52 -9.86 -8.95
C GLU A 262 -3.36 -8.34 -8.97
N SER A 263 -3.56 -7.75 -10.14
CA SER A 263 -3.38 -6.32 -10.35
C SER A 263 -4.35 -5.78 -11.39
N ALA A 264 -4.60 -4.48 -11.31
CA ALA A 264 -5.34 -3.75 -12.35
C ALA A 264 -4.33 -3.07 -13.30
N PRO A 265 -4.47 -3.23 -14.63
CA PRO A 265 -3.66 -2.49 -15.58
C PRO A 265 -3.79 -0.99 -15.34
N LEU A 266 -2.65 -0.30 -15.14
CA LEU A 266 -2.61 1.15 -15.05
C LEU A 266 -2.27 1.76 -16.41
N GLN A 267 -1.25 1.22 -17.08
CA GLN A 267 -0.76 1.78 -18.34
C GLN A 267 0.05 0.75 -19.14
N VAL A 268 -0.08 0.81 -20.47
CA VAL A 268 0.81 0.14 -21.42
C VAL A 268 1.48 1.21 -22.28
N ARG A 269 2.80 1.12 -22.42
CA ARG A 269 3.58 1.97 -23.34
C ARG A 269 4.52 1.13 -24.16
N THR A 270 4.48 1.34 -25.46
CA THR A 270 5.39 0.75 -26.44
C THR A 270 6.39 1.79 -26.92
N GLY A 271 7.50 1.36 -27.52
CA GLY A 271 8.51 2.29 -28.04
C GLY A 271 9.21 3.08 -26.94
N VAL A 272 9.37 2.49 -25.75
CA VAL A 272 9.98 3.17 -24.61
C VAL A 272 11.45 3.52 -24.89
N LYS A 273 11.87 4.68 -24.39
CA LYS A 273 13.19 5.25 -24.68
C LYS A 273 14.17 5.00 -23.54
N LEU A 274 15.46 5.05 -23.86
CA LEU A 274 16.52 4.99 -22.85
C LEU A 274 16.37 6.14 -21.84
N PHE A 275 16.11 7.36 -22.33
CA PHE A 275 15.78 8.53 -21.53
C PHE A 275 14.53 9.22 -22.09
N ASP A 276 13.67 9.70 -21.21
CA ASP A 276 12.42 10.39 -21.57
C ASP A 276 12.12 11.53 -20.57
N THR A 277 11.20 12.44 -20.91
CA THR A 277 11.06 13.76 -20.27
C THR A 277 10.52 13.72 -18.83
N PHE A 278 9.87 12.63 -18.42
CA PHE A 278 9.27 12.46 -17.08
C PHE A 278 9.45 11.02 -16.59
N TYR A 279 9.34 10.81 -15.27
CA TYR A 279 10.05 9.70 -14.62
C TYR A 279 9.21 8.72 -13.78
N LEU A 280 7.91 8.96 -13.54
CA LEU A 280 7.08 8.07 -12.69
C LEU A 280 5.58 8.10 -13.03
N LYS A 281 4.91 6.95 -12.80
CA LYS A 281 3.44 6.69 -12.78
C LYS A 281 2.58 7.67 -13.59
N GLY A 282 2.08 7.21 -14.75
CA GLY A 282 1.22 8.01 -15.64
C GLY A 282 1.97 8.94 -16.60
N GLN A 283 3.31 8.91 -16.56
CA GLN A 283 4.22 9.70 -17.39
C GLN A 283 4.95 8.81 -18.42
N PRO A 284 5.73 9.38 -19.37
CA PRO A 284 6.69 8.61 -20.15
C PRO A 284 7.63 7.79 -19.24
N TYR A 285 8.08 6.61 -19.71
CA TYR A 285 8.96 5.72 -18.96
C TYR A 285 10.39 5.89 -19.43
N SER A 286 11.21 6.61 -18.66
CA SER A 286 12.66 6.67 -18.85
C SER A 286 13.31 5.38 -18.34
N LEU A 287 13.71 4.48 -19.24
CA LEU A 287 14.26 3.17 -18.87
C LEU A 287 15.54 3.28 -18.03
N GLY A 288 16.43 4.24 -18.35
CA GLY A 288 17.63 4.50 -17.58
C GLY A 288 17.32 4.79 -16.11
N ASN A 289 16.30 5.61 -15.84
CA ASN A 289 15.94 5.93 -14.46
C ASN A 289 15.20 4.78 -13.77
N MET A 290 14.30 4.09 -14.49
CA MET A 290 13.55 2.95 -13.93
C MET A 290 14.43 1.76 -13.57
N LEU A 291 15.49 1.53 -14.35
CA LEU A 291 16.40 0.39 -14.21
C LEU A 291 17.76 0.80 -13.64
N ASN A 292 17.83 1.93 -12.92
CA ASN A 292 19.04 2.43 -12.26
C ASN A 292 20.30 2.44 -13.14
N CYS A 293 20.12 2.80 -14.42
CA CYS A 293 21.16 2.80 -15.46
C CYS A 293 21.91 1.46 -15.59
N HIS A 294 21.25 0.34 -15.26
CA HIS A 294 21.85 -0.98 -15.35
C HIS A 294 22.35 -1.25 -16.78
N LYS A 295 23.50 -1.93 -16.92
CA LYS A 295 24.17 -2.17 -18.22
C LYS A 295 23.29 -2.82 -19.30
N ARG A 296 22.24 -3.54 -18.89
CA ARG A 296 21.29 -4.21 -19.79
C ARG A 296 20.10 -3.35 -20.20
N THR A 297 19.98 -2.12 -19.70
CA THR A 297 18.86 -1.22 -19.99
C THR A 297 18.66 -1.02 -21.50
N ALA A 298 19.76 -0.94 -22.25
CA ALA A 298 19.72 -0.77 -23.70
C ALA A 298 19.02 -1.92 -24.44
N GLU A 299 18.98 -3.14 -23.86
CA GLU A 299 18.30 -4.30 -24.44
C GLU A 299 16.78 -4.12 -24.49
N PHE A 300 16.21 -3.23 -23.66
CA PHE A 300 14.76 -3.01 -23.56
C PHE A 300 14.28 -1.77 -24.34
N VAL A 301 15.18 -1.01 -24.96
CA VAL A 301 14.83 0.19 -25.73
C VAL A 301 13.98 -0.18 -26.95
N GLY A 302 12.91 0.57 -27.18
CA GLY A 302 11.90 0.27 -28.19
C GLY A 302 10.86 -0.77 -27.76
N GLY A 303 11.04 -1.39 -26.58
CA GLY A 303 10.15 -2.42 -26.04
C GLY A 303 8.83 -1.89 -25.47
N THR A 304 8.21 -2.72 -24.63
CA THR A 304 6.91 -2.44 -24.00
C THR A 304 7.03 -2.46 -22.48
N VAL A 305 6.53 -1.43 -21.82
CA VAL A 305 6.32 -1.38 -20.36
C VAL A 305 4.84 -1.58 -20.08
N TYR A 306 4.53 -2.61 -19.29
CA TYR A 306 3.23 -2.82 -18.66
C TYR A 306 3.34 -2.41 -17.18
N GLN A 307 2.56 -1.41 -16.78
CA GLN A 307 2.44 -1.00 -15.40
C GLN A 307 1.07 -1.42 -14.87
N ALA A 308 1.07 -2.10 -13.74
CA ALA A 308 -0.13 -2.49 -13.02
C ALA A 308 -0.11 -2.01 -11.58
N PHE A 309 -1.29 -1.99 -10.98
CA PHE A 309 -1.50 -1.55 -9.61
C PHE A 309 -2.15 -2.65 -8.77
N LEU A 310 -1.62 -2.89 -7.57
CA LEU A 310 -2.10 -3.90 -6.63
C LEU A 310 -2.76 -3.22 -5.43
N SER A 311 -4.05 -3.46 -5.25
CA SER A 311 -4.79 -2.96 -4.09
C SER A 311 -4.41 -3.76 -2.84
N ALA A 312 -4.49 -3.14 -1.67
CA ALA A 312 -4.29 -3.80 -0.39
C ALA A 312 -5.13 -5.08 -0.18
N LEU A 313 -6.31 -5.15 -0.79
CA LEU A 313 -7.19 -6.33 -0.70
C LEU A 313 -6.81 -7.45 -1.67
N SER A 314 -5.91 -7.17 -2.61
CA SER A 314 -5.47 -8.14 -3.61
C SER A 314 -4.52 -9.16 -2.98
N TYR A 315 -4.22 -10.22 -3.72
CA TYR A 315 -3.14 -11.14 -3.40
C TYR A 315 -1.76 -10.51 -3.65
N HIS A 316 -0.91 -10.46 -2.61
CA HIS A 316 0.39 -9.79 -2.63
C HIS A 316 1.59 -10.73 -2.81
N ARG A 317 1.45 -11.80 -3.59
CA ARG A 317 2.61 -12.56 -4.09
C ARG A 317 2.73 -12.44 -5.60
N TRP A 318 3.97 -12.37 -6.04
CA TRP A 318 4.33 -12.34 -7.45
C TRP A 318 4.73 -13.73 -7.93
N HIS A 319 4.29 -14.07 -9.13
CA HIS A 319 4.60 -15.29 -9.86
C HIS A 319 5.29 -14.94 -11.17
N ALA A 320 6.09 -15.85 -11.69
CA ALA A 320 6.76 -15.64 -12.97
C ALA A 320 5.72 -15.60 -14.11
N PRO A 321 5.66 -14.53 -14.92
CA PRO A 321 4.70 -14.43 -16.01
C PRO A 321 5.06 -15.29 -17.24
N VAL A 322 6.33 -15.74 -17.32
CA VAL A 322 6.90 -16.59 -18.37
C VAL A 322 7.98 -17.48 -17.77
N SER A 323 8.28 -18.59 -18.43
CA SER A 323 9.45 -19.42 -18.11
C SER A 323 10.76 -18.70 -18.47
N GLY A 324 11.79 -18.89 -17.64
CA GLY A 324 13.09 -18.28 -17.90
C GLY A 324 14.11 -18.55 -16.79
N LYS A 325 15.29 -17.96 -16.95
CA LYS A 325 16.37 -18.00 -15.97
C LYS A 325 16.56 -16.62 -15.37
N VAL A 326 16.62 -16.53 -14.04
CA VAL A 326 17.01 -15.29 -13.36
C VAL A 326 18.49 -15.02 -13.66
N VAL A 327 18.77 -13.86 -14.23
CA VAL A 327 20.11 -13.45 -14.71
C VAL A 327 20.66 -12.23 -13.98
N GLY A 328 19.85 -11.61 -13.11
CA GLY A 328 20.24 -10.48 -12.28
C GLY A 328 19.11 -10.07 -11.35
N ILE A 329 19.48 -9.60 -10.16
CA ILE A 329 18.58 -8.98 -9.18
C ILE A 329 19.33 -7.75 -8.69
N GLU A 330 18.64 -6.61 -8.65
CA GLU A 330 19.20 -5.36 -8.17
C GLU A 330 18.23 -4.74 -7.17
N TYR A 331 18.76 -4.30 -6.03
CA TYR A 331 18.02 -3.56 -5.02
C TYR A 331 18.34 -2.09 -5.16
N VAL A 332 17.37 -1.31 -5.64
CA VAL A 332 17.49 0.13 -5.80
C VAL A 332 16.79 0.80 -4.61
N PRO A 333 17.51 1.49 -3.72
CA PRO A 333 16.89 2.22 -2.62
C PRO A 333 15.90 3.26 -3.13
N GLY A 334 14.77 3.37 -2.45
CA GLY A 334 13.76 4.38 -2.78
C GLY A 334 14.09 5.76 -2.24
N THR A 335 13.26 6.72 -2.64
CA THR A 335 12.98 7.90 -1.83
C THR A 335 11.70 7.63 -1.04
N TYR A 336 11.75 7.80 0.27
CA TYR A 336 10.75 7.36 1.24
C TYR A 336 9.97 8.53 1.82
#